data_AF-A0A2N2YDD6-F1
#
_entry.id   AF-A0A2N2YDD6-F1
#
_cell.length_a   1.000
_cell.length_b   1.000
_cell.length_c   1.000
_cell.angle_alpha   90.00
_cell.angle_beta   90.00
_cell.angle_gamma   90.00
#
_symmetry.space_group_name_H-M   'P 1'
#
loop_
_entity.id
_entity.type
_entity.pdbx_description
1 polymer ?
#
loop_
_entity_poly.entity_id
_entity_poly.type
_entity_poly.pdbx_seq_one_letter_code
_entity_poly.pdbx_strand_id
1 'polypeptide(L)'
;MGKSKKIGLFEVEHLDSWLSSTGFLFPSNELELDRFNKLFDDYDYKLDDKSIDPIAIINNTFHREPKVITIFENDVDDEIESLRMVARKGKKEIPQHIIDKMIKKHSQDSSDS
;
A
#
# COMPACT_ATOMS: atom_id res chain seq x y z
N MET A 1 -3.35 4.17 31.82
CA MET A 1 -1.90 4.27 31.51
C MET A 1 -1.25 2.96 31.91
N GLY A 2 -0.81 2.14 30.95
CA GLY A 2 -0.20 0.84 31.23
C GLY A 2 1.12 1.03 31.97
N LYS A 3 1.33 0.25 33.04
CA LYS A 3 2.58 0.27 33.81
C LYS A 3 3.72 -0.20 32.89
N SER A 4 4.85 0.51 32.91
CA SER A 4 6.05 0.08 32.17
C SER A 4 6.56 -1.24 32.77
N LYS A 5 6.33 -2.35 32.07
CA LYS A 5 6.89 -3.66 32.39
C LYS A 5 8.34 -3.67 31.91
N LYS A 6 9.29 -3.81 32.83
CA LYS A 6 10.73 -3.80 32.51
C LYS A 6 11.15 -5.17 32.00
N ILE A 7 11.73 -5.23 30.80
CA ILE A 7 12.16 -6.46 30.14
C ILE A 7 13.65 -6.34 29.87
N GLY A 8 14.47 -6.57 30.89
CA GLY A 8 15.93 -6.69 30.76
C GLY A 8 16.65 -5.52 30.08
N LEU A 9 17.94 -5.73 29.81
CA LEU A 9 18.80 -4.83 29.03
C LEU A 9 18.79 -5.28 27.56
N PHE A 10 18.79 -4.31 26.64
CA PHE A 10 18.80 -4.54 25.20
C PHE A 10 20.24 -4.59 24.67
N GLU A 11 20.62 -5.71 24.08
CA GLU A 11 21.85 -5.86 23.31
C GLU A 11 21.49 -6.29 21.88
N VAL A 12 22.16 -5.71 20.88
CA VAL A 12 21.84 -5.92 19.45
C VAL A 12 22.04 -7.39 19.04
N GLU A 13 22.95 -8.11 19.70
CA GLU A 13 23.20 -9.54 19.50
C GLU A 13 22.00 -10.42 19.90
N HIS A 14 21.07 -9.89 20.70
CA HIS A 14 19.89 -10.59 21.20
C HIS A 14 18.58 -10.02 20.63
N LEU A 15 18.67 -9.29 19.52
CA LEU A 15 17.52 -8.66 18.88
C LEU A 15 16.43 -9.66 18.47
N ASP A 16 16.82 -10.82 17.93
CA ASP A 16 15.87 -11.88 17.55
C ASP A 16 15.09 -12.39 18.76
N SER A 17 15.78 -12.65 19.88
CA SER A 17 15.12 -13.09 21.11
C SER A 17 14.14 -12.05 21.65
N TRP A 18 14.46 -10.76 21.48
CA TRP A 18 13.60 -9.67 21.88
C TRP A 18 12.38 -9.52 20.97
N LEU A 19 12.56 -9.65 19.64
CA LEU A 19 11.46 -9.67 18.67
C LEU A 19 10.51 -10.85 18.91
N SER A 20 11.06 -12.01 19.25
CA SER A 20 10.28 -13.19 19.64
C SER A 20 9.51 -12.98 20.95
N SER A 21 10.14 -12.33 21.94
CA SER A 21 9.50 -12.03 23.23
C SER A 21 8.38 -10.98 23.11
N THR A 22 8.42 -10.12 22.09
CA THR A 22 7.45 -9.03 21.87
C THR A 22 6.35 -9.39 20.87
N GLY A 23 6.42 -10.58 20.25
CA GLY A 23 5.41 -11.08 19.31
C GLY A 23 5.59 -10.64 17.86
N PHE A 24 6.71 -9.99 17.51
CA PHE A 24 7.06 -9.75 16.10
C PHE A 24 7.54 -11.04 15.40
N LEU A 25 8.17 -11.93 16.16
CA LEU A 25 8.53 -13.28 15.76
C LEU A 25 7.89 -14.30 16.69
N PHE A 26 7.87 -15.57 16.28
CA PHE A 26 7.38 -16.64 17.14
C PHE A 26 8.42 -16.98 18.23
N PRO A 27 8.01 -17.13 19.51
CA PRO A 27 8.88 -17.61 20.57
C PRO A 27 9.50 -18.96 20.19
N SER A 28 10.82 -19.04 20.24
CA SER A 28 11.56 -20.28 19.94
C SER A 28 12.07 -20.97 21.21
N ASN A 29 12.02 -20.28 22.35
CA ASN A 29 12.46 -20.78 23.65
C ASN A 29 11.44 -20.47 24.75
N GLU A 30 11.42 -21.26 25.82
CA GLU A 30 10.48 -21.09 26.95
C GLU A 30 10.62 -19.72 27.62
N LEU A 31 11.85 -19.22 27.69
CA LEU A 31 12.15 -17.94 28.30
C LEU A 31 11.51 -16.77 27.52
N GLU A 32 11.48 -16.85 26.19
CA GLU A 32 10.84 -15.85 25.33
C GLU A 32 9.32 -15.90 25.48
N LEU A 33 8.76 -17.11 25.59
CA LEU A 33 7.34 -17.33 25.81
C LEU A 33 6.89 -16.76 27.15
N ASP A 34 7.64 -16.97 28.23
CA ASP A 34 7.33 -16.40 29.55
C ASP A 34 7.39 -14.87 29.54
N ARG A 35 8.37 -14.28 28.83
CA ARG A 35 8.42 -12.82 28.63
C ARG A 35 7.22 -12.30 27.85
N PHE A 36 6.82 -12.99 26.78
CA PHE A 36 5.66 -12.65 25.99
C PHE A 36 4.39 -12.68 26.84
N ASN A 37 4.17 -13.76 27.60
CA ASN A 37 3.01 -13.89 28.49
C ASN A 37 2.98 -12.75 29.53
N LYS A 38 4.11 -12.40 30.13
CA LYS A 38 4.19 -11.26 31.07
C LYS A 38 3.87 -9.93 30.40
N LEU A 39 4.35 -9.71 29.18
CA LEU A 39 4.09 -8.51 28.40
C LEU A 39 2.60 -8.32 28.16
N PHE A 40 1.93 -9.37 27.68
CA PHE A 40 0.54 -9.36 27.25
C PHE A 40 -0.45 -9.85 28.32
N ASP A 41 -0.02 -10.01 29.57
CA ASP A 41 -0.87 -10.48 30.69
C ASP A 41 -2.12 -9.61 30.91
N ASP A 42 -2.00 -8.30 30.71
CA ASP A 42 -3.10 -7.34 30.86
C ASP A 42 -3.80 -7.02 29.52
N TYR A 43 -3.44 -7.72 28.44
CA TYR A 43 -3.99 -7.47 27.12
C TYR A 43 -5.32 -8.21 26.98
N ASP A 44 -6.41 -7.46 27.08
CA ASP A 44 -7.74 -7.96 26.78
C ASP A 44 -7.85 -8.19 25.26
N TYR A 45 -7.66 -9.44 24.84
CA TYR A 45 -7.73 -9.84 23.45
C TYR A 45 -9.16 -9.65 22.93
N LYS A 46 -9.39 -8.51 22.30
CA LYS A 46 -10.61 -8.29 21.51
C LYS A 46 -10.50 -9.17 20.28
N LEU A 47 -11.12 -10.36 20.33
CA LEU A 47 -11.56 -11.02 19.12
C LEU A 47 -12.48 -10.01 18.44
N ASP A 48 -11.95 -9.25 17.49
CA ASP A 48 -12.80 -8.74 16.43
C ASP A 48 -13.44 -10.00 15.86
N ASP A 49 -14.77 -10.13 15.95
CA ASP A 49 -15.61 -11.27 15.50
C ASP A 49 -15.56 -11.48 13.97
N LYS A 50 -14.44 -11.10 13.35
CA LYS A 50 -14.07 -11.24 11.96
C LYS A 50 -13.70 -12.69 11.70
N SER A 51 -14.74 -13.52 11.55
CA SER A 51 -14.60 -14.85 10.98
C SER A 51 -14.17 -14.75 9.52
N ILE A 52 -13.15 -15.51 9.14
CA ILE A 52 -12.69 -15.64 7.75
C ILE A 52 -13.28 -16.93 7.21
N ASP A 53 -14.08 -16.85 6.15
CA ASP A 53 -14.56 -18.02 5.42
C ASP A 53 -13.56 -18.40 4.32
N PRO A 54 -12.80 -19.51 4.46
CA PRO A 54 -11.81 -19.93 3.47
C PRO A 54 -12.46 -20.28 2.13
N ILE A 55 -13.69 -20.82 2.15
CA ILE A 55 -14.41 -21.26 0.96
C ILE A 55 -14.85 -20.04 0.14
N ALA A 56 -15.31 -18.98 0.82
CA ALA A 56 -15.66 -17.72 0.16
C ALA A 56 -14.47 -17.04 -0.52
N ILE A 57 -13.26 -17.17 0.06
CA ILE A 57 -12.01 -16.69 -0.54
C ILE A 57 -11.66 -17.49 -1.79
N ILE A 58 -11.66 -18.83 -1.70
CA ILE A 58 -11.34 -19.72 -2.82
C ILE A 58 -12.30 -19.51 -3.99
N ASN A 59 -13.58 -19.31 -3.68
CA ASN A 59 -14.63 -19.10 -4.68
C ASN A 59 -14.77 -17.65 -5.15
N ASN A 60 -13.93 -16.72 -4.67
CA ASN A 60 -13.99 -15.29 -4.97
C ASN A 60 -15.38 -14.65 -4.76
N THR A 61 -16.13 -15.15 -3.79
CA THR A 61 -17.46 -14.64 -3.41
C THR A 61 -17.38 -13.66 -2.23
N PHE A 62 -16.18 -13.44 -1.71
CA PHE A 62 -15.90 -12.52 -0.62
C PHE A 62 -15.91 -11.07 -1.11
N HIS A 63 -17.09 -10.45 -1.07
CA HIS A 63 -17.26 -9.02 -1.37
C HIS A 63 -16.86 -8.18 -0.16
N ARG A 64 -15.58 -7.81 -0.05
CA ARG A 64 -15.16 -6.73 0.85
C ARG A 64 -15.27 -5.41 0.12
N GLU A 65 -15.96 -4.44 0.70
CA GLU A 65 -15.88 -3.07 0.21
C GLU A 65 -14.44 -2.59 0.36
N PRO A 66 -13.74 -2.26 -0.74
CA PRO A 66 -12.38 -1.77 -0.65
C PRO A 66 -12.40 -0.43 0.09
N LYS A 67 -11.63 -0.34 1.19
CA LYS A 67 -11.39 0.95 1.83
C LYS A 67 -10.49 1.77 0.90
N VAL A 68 -11.09 2.65 0.12
CA VAL A 68 -10.35 3.61 -0.69
C VAL A 68 -9.72 4.62 0.27
N ILE A 69 -8.40 4.62 0.34
CA ILE A 69 -7.63 5.62 1.07
C ILE A 69 -7.11 6.59 0.02
N THR A 70 -7.68 7.79 0.00
CA THR A 70 -7.22 8.88 -0.83
C THR A 70 -5.96 9.49 -0.20
N ILE A 71 -4.81 9.24 -0.81
CA ILE A 71 -3.50 9.65 -0.26
C ILE A 71 -3.23 11.12 -0.61
N PHE A 72 -3.71 11.59 -1.77
CA PHE A 72 -3.52 12.96 -2.26
C PHE A 72 -4.78 13.39 -3.00
N GLU A 73 -5.69 14.12 -2.33
CA GLU A 73 -6.91 14.64 -2.95
C GLU A 73 -6.70 15.96 -3.68
N ASN A 74 -5.74 16.78 -3.24
CA ASN A 74 -5.60 18.16 -3.71
C ASN A 74 -4.36 18.43 -4.58
N ASP A 75 -3.29 17.63 -4.46
CA ASP A 75 -2.04 17.89 -5.22
C ASP A 75 -2.10 17.39 -6.67
N VAL A 76 -2.95 16.40 -6.95
CA VAL A 76 -2.99 15.76 -8.28
C VAL A 76 -3.58 16.70 -9.32
N ASP A 77 -4.63 17.46 -8.99
CA ASP A 77 -5.25 18.39 -9.94
C ASP A 77 -4.34 19.58 -10.26
N ASP A 78 -3.63 20.10 -9.26
CA ASP A 78 -2.64 21.18 -9.43
C ASP A 78 -1.40 20.70 -10.21
N GLU A 79 -0.91 19.48 -9.93
CA GLU A 79 0.18 18.85 -10.68
C GLU A 79 -0.24 18.57 -12.13
N ILE A 80 -1.46 18.04 -12.35
CA ILE A 80 -2.04 17.86 -13.67
C ILE A 80 -2.15 19.20 -14.39
N GLU A 81 -2.58 20.29 -13.74
CA GLU A 81 -2.69 21.60 -14.36
C GLU A 81 -1.32 22.19 -14.74
N SER A 82 -0.30 21.97 -13.91
CA SER A 82 1.08 22.34 -14.20
C SER A 82 1.66 21.59 -15.41
N LEU A 83 1.38 20.29 -15.51
CA LEU A 83 1.77 19.44 -16.64
C LEU A 83 0.94 19.76 -17.89
N ARG A 84 -0.30 20.20 -17.72
CA ARG A 84 -1.21 20.61 -18.79
C ARG A 84 -0.71 21.84 -19.53
N MET A 85 0.02 22.76 -18.88
CA MET A 85 0.66 23.90 -19.58
C MET A 85 1.72 23.47 -20.60
N VAL A 86 2.46 22.39 -20.32
CA VAL A 86 3.48 21.84 -21.23
C VAL A 86 2.82 21.20 -22.46
N ALA A 87 1.68 20.54 -22.27
CA ALA A 87 0.88 19.96 -23.35
C ALA A 87 -0.04 20.98 -24.09
N ARG A 88 -0.28 22.17 -23.52
CA ARG A 88 -1.22 23.18 -24.04
C ARG A 88 -0.69 24.04 -25.18
N LYS A 89 0.60 23.96 -25.55
CA LYS A 89 0.97 24.38 -26.91
C LYS A 89 0.35 23.46 -27.99
N GLY A 90 -0.24 22.33 -27.61
CA GLY A 90 -0.78 21.33 -28.54
C GLY A 90 -2.31 21.24 -28.72
N LYS A 91 -3.17 21.83 -27.88
CA LYS A 91 -4.65 21.58 -27.98
C LYS A 91 -5.56 22.73 -27.51
N LYS A 92 -5.48 23.87 -28.18
CA LYS A 92 -6.70 24.69 -28.41
C LYS A 92 -6.78 24.89 -29.92
N GLU A 93 -7.60 24.04 -30.54
CA GLU A 93 -7.93 24.07 -31.97
C GLU A 93 -6.71 24.04 -32.90
N ILE A 94 -6.12 22.85 -33.05
CA ILE A 94 -5.30 22.60 -34.23
C ILE A 94 -6.23 22.80 -35.44
N PRO A 95 -5.95 23.74 -36.35
CA PRO A 95 -6.77 23.95 -37.52
C PRO A 95 -6.88 22.65 -38.33
N GLN A 96 -8.05 22.34 -38.89
CA GLN A 96 -8.29 21.10 -39.65
C GLN A 96 -7.21 20.86 -40.72
N HIS A 97 -6.76 21.92 -41.40
CA HIS A 97 -5.72 21.83 -42.44
C HIS A 97 -4.34 21.33 -41.93
N ILE A 98 -4.04 21.45 -40.63
CA ILE A 98 -2.81 20.91 -40.02
C ILE A 98 -3.01 19.42 -39.70
N ILE A 99 -4.21 19.03 -39.24
CA ILE A 99 -4.58 17.63 -38.99
C ILE A 99 -4.51 16.84 -40.30
N ASP A 100 -5.06 17.42 -41.38
CA ASP A 100 -5.04 16.81 -42.71
C ASP A 100 -3.62 16.64 -43.26
N LYS A 101 -2.72 17.62 -42.99
CA LYS A 101 -1.30 17.51 -43.35
C LYS A 101 -0.58 16.40 -42.57
N MET A 102 -0.88 16.24 -41.28
CA MET A 102 -0.30 15.18 -40.45
C MET A 102 -0.72 13.80 -40.95
N ILE A 103 -2.02 13.60 -41.20
CA ILE A 103 -2.56 12.34 -41.72
C ILE A 103 -1.94 12.00 -43.08
N LYS A 104 -1.86 12.98 -43.98
CA LYS A 104 -1.31 12.79 -45.33
C LYS A 104 0.16 12.37 -45.30
N LYS A 105 0.99 12.98 -44.45
CA LYS A 105 2.38 12.57 -44.27
C LYS A 105 2.50 11.15 -43.72
N HIS A 106 1.75 10.82 -42.67
CA HIS A 106 1.77 9.47 -42.10
C HIS A 106 1.30 8.38 -43.07
N SER A 107 0.39 8.70 -44.01
CA SER A 107 -0.06 7.76 -45.04
C SER A 107 0.87 7.61 -46.25
N GLN A 108 1.78 8.56 -46.48
CA GLN A 108 2.72 8.53 -47.61
C GLN A 108 4.01 7.78 -47.25
N ASP A 109 4.44 7.84 -45.99
CA ASP A 109 5.66 7.13 -45.53
C ASP A 109 5.45 5.60 -45.42
N SER A 110 4.21 5.11 -45.51
CA SER A 110 3.90 3.67 -45.52
C SER A 110 3.87 3.04 -46.92
N SER A 111 4.24 3.78 -47.97
CA SER A 111 4.26 3.29 -49.36
C SER A 111 5.66 3.32 -49.99
N ASP A 112 6.71 3.07 -49.21
CA ASP A 112 7.98 2.54 -49.73
C ASP A 112 7.97 1.02 -49.54
N SER A 113 7.50 0.32 -50.56
CA SER A 113 7.69 -1.11 -50.83
C SER A 113 8.09 -1.27 -52.29
#